data_AF-A0A7C1RLD7-F1
#
_entry.id   AF-A0A7C1RLD7-F1
#
_cell.length_a   1.000
_cell.length_b   1.000
_cell.length_c   1.000
_cell.angle_alpha   90.00
_cell.angle_beta   90.00
_cell.angle_gamma   90.00
#
_symmetry.space_group_name_H-M   'P 1'
#
loop_
_entity.id
_entity.type
_entity.pdbx_description
1 polymer ?
#
loop_
_entity_poly.entity_id
_entity_poly.type
_entity_poly.pdbx_seq_one_letter_code
_entity_poly.pdbx_strand_id
1 'polypeptide(L)'
;MAKWNTECRFFNDKYACDTLSSENYKTCEECRFSQKFSKKILIIKLGAMGDVLRTTPILTAIKKKYGEEALIYWMISPESAEILQDNPLIDKVLQYNPENILRIQQEKFDMLFSLEIDTPSTLLANLVNAGEKLGYFFDNGATSCFNKGSEAYLETAFLNHVKLK
;
A
#
# COMPACT_ATOMS: atom_id res chain seq x y z
N MET A 1 -16.66 -16.73 19.18
CA MET A 1 -15.49 -15.85 19.37
C MET A 1 -14.47 -16.21 18.28
N ALA A 2 -13.84 -15.22 17.64
CA ALA A 2 -13.05 -15.46 16.43
C ALA A 2 -11.79 -16.27 16.76
N LYS A 3 -11.71 -17.49 16.21
CA LYS A 3 -10.59 -18.43 16.33
C LYS A 3 -9.35 -18.01 15.52
N TRP A 4 -9.32 -16.76 15.07
CA TRP A 4 -8.45 -16.25 14.03
C TRP A 4 -7.74 -14.98 14.50
N ASN A 5 -6.46 -14.86 14.19
CA ASN A 5 -5.66 -13.70 14.53
C ASN A 5 -5.54 -12.74 13.33
N THR A 6 -6.42 -11.74 13.27
CA THR A 6 -6.43 -10.72 12.21
C THR A 6 -5.30 -9.70 12.33
N GLU A 7 -4.60 -9.66 13.47
CA GLU A 7 -3.39 -8.86 13.68
C GLU A 7 -2.10 -9.62 13.27
N CYS A 8 -2.24 -10.86 12.79
CA CYS A 8 -1.13 -11.61 12.25
C CYS A 8 -0.78 -11.11 10.84
N ARG A 9 0.50 -10.95 10.56
CA ARG A 9 1.02 -10.53 9.25
C ARG A 9 0.63 -11.48 8.13
N PHE A 10 0.57 -12.78 8.43
CA PHE A 10 0.21 -13.82 7.47
C PHE A 10 -1.31 -13.96 7.25
N PHE A 11 -2.12 -13.17 7.96
CA PHE A 11 -3.57 -13.31 7.90
C PHE A 11 -4.14 -12.88 6.53
N ASN A 12 -4.87 -13.79 5.91
CA ASN A 12 -5.60 -13.55 4.67
C ASN A 12 -7.11 -13.43 4.97
N ASP A 13 -7.77 -12.53 4.26
CA ASP A 13 -9.20 -12.23 4.45
C ASP A 13 -10.13 -13.25 3.78
N LYS A 14 -9.62 -14.00 2.78
CA LYS A 14 -10.37 -15.06 2.10
C LYS A 14 -10.27 -16.41 2.82
N TYR A 15 -9.12 -16.66 3.46
CA TYR A 15 -8.83 -17.84 4.29
C TYR A 15 -7.76 -17.46 5.32
N ALA A 16 -7.70 -18.13 6.47
CA ALA A 16 -6.87 -17.66 7.60
C ALA A 16 -5.39 -17.41 7.25
N CYS A 17 -4.64 -18.43 6.83
CA CYS A 17 -3.32 -18.32 6.17
C CYS A 17 -2.85 -19.69 5.67
N ASP A 18 -1.80 -19.72 4.85
CA ASP A 18 -1.24 -20.98 4.32
C ASP A 18 -0.61 -21.83 5.42
N THR A 19 0.02 -21.20 6.42
CA THR A 19 0.68 -21.89 7.54
C THR A 19 -0.28 -22.76 8.34
N LEU A 20 -1.51 -22.29 8.56
CA LEU A 20 -2.52 -23.08 9.27
C LEU A 20 -2.84 -24.36 8.50
N SER A 21 -2.98 -24.25 7.17
CA SER A 21 -3.26 -25.37 6.29
C SER A 21 -2.07 -26.35 6.19
N SER A 22 -0.85 -25.85 6.02
CA SER A 22 0.34 -26.69 5.85
C SER A 22 0.76 -27.42 7.12
N GLU A 23 0.60 -26.78 8.28
CA GLU A 23 0.98 -27.33 9.58
C GLU A 23 -0.20 -27.99 10.32
N ASN A 24 -1.36 -28.11 9.66
CA ASN A 24 -2.57 -28.77 10.17
C ASN A 24 -3.13 -28.15 11.48
N TYR A 25 -3.00 -26.84 11.63
CA TYR A 25 -3.63 -26.09 12.71
C TYR A 25 -5.11 -25.81 12.42
N LYS A 26 -5.97 -26.00 13.42
CA LYS A 26 -7.41 -25.71 13.31
C LYS A 26 -7.78 -24.27 13.67
N THR A 27 -6.96 -23.61 14.48
CA THR A 27 -7.17 -22.24 14.98
C THR A 27 -5.83 -21.51 15.11
N CYS A 28 -5.87 -20.19 15.31
CA CYS A 28 -4.67 -19.41 15.59
C CYS A 28 -4.23 -19.45 17.07
N GLU A 29 -4.99 -20.08 17.97
CA GLU A 29 -4.76 -20.02 19.42
C GLU A 29 -3.43 -20.66 19.84
N GLU A 30 -3.04 -21.74 19.17
CA GLU A 30 -1.82 -22.51 19.45
C GLU A 30 -0.80 -22.40 18.31
N CYS A 31 -1.00 -21.46 17.38
CA CYS A 31 -0.13 -21.30 16.23
C CYS A 31 1.21 -20.68 16.64
N ARG A 32 2.26 -21.49 16.69
CA ARG A 32 3.63 -21.05 17.01
C ARG A 32 4.26 -20.14 15.96
N PHE A 33 3.64 -20.04 14.78
CA PHE A 33 4.07 -19.20 13.66
C PHE A 33 3.35 -17.84 13.61
N SER A 34 2.47 -17.55 14.58
CA SER A 34 1.77 -16.28 14.64
C SER A 34 2.77 -15.12 14.80
N GLN A 35 2.68 -14.15 13.90
CA GLN A 35 3.61 -13.02 13.83
C GLN A 35 2.80 -11.73 13.74
N LYS A 36 2.80 -10.94 14.82
CA LYS A 36 2.05 -9.68 14.88
C LYS A 36 2.77 -8.62 14.06
N PHE A 37 2.06 -7.96 13.14
CA PHE A 37 2.67 -6.86 12.39
C PHE A 37 2.85 -5.62 13.27
N SER A 38 3.89 -4.82 12.98
CA SER A 38 4.21 -3.61 13.77
C SER A 38 3.43 -2.37 13.31
N LYS A 39 3.21 -2.25 12.00
CA LYS A 39 2.46 -1.18 11.34
C LYS A 39 1.81 -1.71 10.08
N LYS A 40 0.64 -1.19 9.74
CA LYS A 40 -0.06 -1.47 8.49
C LYS A 40 0.03 -0.28 7.54
N ILE A 41 0.67 -0.48 6.40
CA ILE A 41 1.07 0.56 5.47
C ILE A 41 0.42 0.31 4.11
N LEU A 42 -0.19 1.33 3.52
CA LEU A 42 -0.67 1.31 2.14
C LEU A 42 0.24 2.17 1.26
N ILE A 43 0.61 1.65 0.10
CA ILE A 43 1.28 2.39 -0.97
C ILE A 43 0.32 2.46 -2.15
N ILE A 44 0.12 3.65 -2.72
CA ILE A 44 -0.63 3.85 -3.98
C ILE A 44 0.38 4.25 -5.06
N LYS A 45 0.52 3.38 -6.08
CA LYS A 45 1.34 3.60 -7.28
C LYS A 45 0.68 2.85 -8.46
N LEU A 46 -0.12 3.57 -9.23
CA LEU A 46 -0.89 3.10 -10.38
C LEU A 46 -0.15 3.21 -11.72
N GLY A 47 0.98 3.92 -11.78
CA GLY A 47 1.70 4.17 -13.03
C GLY A 47 2.19 2.92 -13.78
N ALA A 48 2.77 3.15 -14.96
CA ALA A 48 3.24 2.08 -15.83
C ALA A 48 4.34 1.22 -15.18
N MET A 49 4.44 -0.04 -15.63
CA MET A 49 5.35 -1.07 -15.11
C MET A 49 6.79 -0.57 -14.83
N GLY A 50 7.40 0.16 -15.77
CA GLY A 50 8.77 0.66 -15.61
C GLY A 50 8.94 1.65 -14.46
N ASP A 51 7.91 2.44 -14.17
CA ASP A 51 7.91 3.41 -13.08
C ASP A 51 7.59 2.74 -11.72
N VAL A 52 6.70 1.74 -11.73
CA VAL A 52 6.47 0.87 -10.57
C VAL A 52 7.77 0.20 -10.14
N LEU A 53 8.50 -0.43 -11.07
CA LEU A 53 9.75 -1.13 -10.77
C LEU A 53 10.78 -0.19 -10.11
N ARG A 54 10.94 1.02 -10.65
CA ARG A 54 11.83 2.05 -10.10
C ARG A 54 11.43 2.56 -8.73
N THR A 55 10.18 2.34 -8.32
CA THR A 55 9.65 2.74 -7.01
C THR A 55 9.86 1.65 -5.95
N THR A 56 10.02 0.38 -6.34
CA THR A 56 10.20 -0.75 -5.40
C THR A 56 11.31 -0.60 -4.35
N PRO A 57 12.42 0.16 -4.55
CA PRO A 57 13.40 0.39 -3.49
C PRO A 57 12.81 1.07 -2.23
N ILE A 58 11.64 1.72 -2.33
CA ILE A 58 10.93 2.26 -1.17
C ILE A 58 10.58 1.16 -0.15
N LEU A 59 10.34 -0.08 -0.60
CA LEU A 59 9.99 -1.21 0.26
C LEU A 59 11.09 -1.48 1.27
N THR A 60 12.35 -1.55 0.82
CA THR A 60 13.51 -1.72 1.70
C THR A 60 13.64 -0.57 2.68
N ALA A 61 13.41 0.67 2.24
CA ALA A 61 13.46 1.84 3.12
C ALA A 61 12.36 1.79 4.20
N ILE A 62 11.15 1.36 3.83
CA ILE A 62 10.01 1.17 4.74
C ILE A 62 10.34 0.10 5.79
N LYS A 63 10.82 -1.08 5.37
CA LYS A 63 11.20 -2.16 6.29
C LYS A 63 12.32 -1.71 7.24
N LYS A 64 13.35 -1.03 6.74
CA LYS A 64 14.42 -0.46 7.57
C LYS A 64 13.91 0.56 8.59
N LYS A 65 12.91 1.37 8.23
CA LYS A 65 12.39 2.45 9.10
C LYS A 65 11.36 1.96 10.12
N TYR A 66 10.46 1.05 9.71
CA TYR A 66 9.31 0.63 10.52
C TYR A 66 9.37 -0.83 11.00
N GLY A 67 10.47 -1.52 10.70
CA GLY A 67 10.74 -2.91 11.06
C GLY A 67 10.35 -3.90 9.96
N GLU A 68 11.01 -5.06 9.99
CA GLU A 68 10.72 -6.16 9.05
C GLU A 68 9.25 -6.59 9.12
N GLU A 69 8.66 -6.48 10.31
CA GLU A 69 7.27 -6.80 10.66
C GLU A 69 6.20 -5.86 10.10
N ALA A 70 6.57 -4.79 9.40
CA ALA A 70 5.59 -3.88 8.81
C ALA A 70 4.75 -4.61 7.75
N LEU A 71 3.42 -4.55 7.84
CA LEU A 71 2.49 -5.13 6.88
C LEU A 71 2.26 -4.15 5.72
N ILE A 72 2.77 -4.47 4.54
CA ILE A 72 2.78 -3.58 3.36
C ILE A 72 1.73 -4.03 2.33
N TYR A 73 0.79 -3.13 2.06
CA TYR A 73 -0.20 -3.25 1.00
C TYR A 73 0.20 -2.31 -0.13
N TRP A 74 0.08 -2.76 -1.37
CA TRP A 74 0.40 -1.97 -2.56
C TRP A 74 -0.76 -1.95 -3.53
N MET A 75 -1.35 -0.78 -3.76
CA MET A 75 -2.36 -0.55 -4.78
C MET A 75 -1.71 -0.20 -6.12
N ILE A 76 -2.00 -0.98 -7.15
CA ILE A 76 -1.38 -0.92 -8.48
C ILE A 76 -2.42 -1.07 -9.60
N SER A 77 -2.13 -0.53 -10.79
CA SER A 77 -2.93 -0.79 -11.98
C SER A 77 -2.93 -2.28 -12.35
N PRO A 78 -4.05 -2.85 -12.83
CA PRO A 78 -4.12 -4.25 -13.23
C PRO A 78 -3.04 -4.64 -14.26
N GLU A 79 -2.75 -3.74 -15.20
CA GLU A 79 -1.78 -3.95 -16.29
C GLU A 79 -0.34 -4.03 -15.81
N SER A 80 -0.03 -3.47 -14.63
CA SER A 80 1.33 -3.49 -14.07
C SER A 80 1.46 -4.46 -12.89
N ALA A 81 0.40 -5.16 -12.48
CA ALA A 81 0.38 -5.94 -11.25
C ALA A 81 1.41 -7.09 -11.24
N GLU A 82 1.67 -7.70 -12.39
CA GLU A 82 2.59 -8.85 -12.53
C GLU A 82 4.02 -8.52 -12.07
N ILE A 83 4.48 -7.27 -12.22
CA ILE A 83 5.85 -6.88 -11.82
C ILE A 83 6.08 -6.93 -10.30
N LEU A 84 4.99 -6.92 -9.52
CA LEU A 84 5.03 -7.01 -8.06
C LEU A 84 4.76 -8.43 -7.56
N GLN A 85 4.46 -9.36 -8.45
CA GLN A 85 4.24 -10.75 -8.10
C GLN A 85 5.49 -11.33 -7.42
N ASP A 86 5.27 -12.11 -6.36
CA ASP A 86 6.32 -12.78 -5.59
C ASP A 86 7.37 -11.83 -4.95
N ASN A 87 7.08 -10.53 -4.84
CA ASN A 87 7.97 -9.63 -4.12
C ASN A 87 7.88 -9.90 -2.60
N PRO A 88 8.95 -10.37 -1.94
CA PRO A 88 8.90 -10.83 -0.55
C PRO A 88 8.69 -9.70 0.47
N LEU A 89 8.80 -8.44 0.03
CA LEU A 89 8.61 -7.28 0.89
C LEU A 89 7.16 -6.78 0.89
N ILE A 90 6.32 -7.27 -0.03
CA ILE A 90 4.91 -6.88 -0.14
C ILE A 90 4.05 -8.01 0.41
N ASP A 91 3.12 -7.67 1.31
CA ASP A 91 2.22 -8.65 1.92
C ASP A 91 0.91 -8.77 1.14
N LYS A 92 0.41 -7.67 0.56
CA LYS A 92 -0.77 -7.69 -0.33
C LYS A 92 -0.62 -6.76 -1.52
N VAL A 93 -0.74 -7.31 -2.73
CA VAL A 93 -0.91 -6.54 -3.97
C VAL A 93 -2.40 -6.36 -4.23
N LEU A 94 -2.86 -5.11 -4.25
CA LEU A 94 -4.23 -4.73 -4.52
C LEU A 94 -4.33 -4.15 -5.93
N GLN A 95 -4.96 -4.87 -6.85
CA GLN A 95 -5.25 -4.31 -8.17
C GLN A 95 -6.28 -3.18 -8.06
N TYR A 96 -6.10 -2.11 -8.83
CA TYR A 96 -7.02 -0.99 -8.90
C TYR A 96 -8.33 -1.43 -9.56
N ASN A 97 -9.34 -1.68 -8.73
CA ASN A 97 -10.66 -2.15 -9.11
C ASN A 97 -11.71 -1.74 -8.05
N PRO A 98 -13.02 -1.80 -8.34
CA PRO A 98 -14.05 -1.37 -7.40
C PRO A 98 -14.00 -2.04 -6.02
N GLU A 99 -13.70 -3.34 -5.96
CA GLU A 99 -13.59 -4.08 -4.69
C GLU A 99 -12.49 -3.51 -3.79
N ASN A 100 -11.29 -3.30 -4.34
CA ASN A 100 -10.16 -2.80 -3.57
C ASN A 100 -10.31 -1.31 -3.22
N ILE A 101 -11.04 -0.53 -4.02
CA ILE A 101 -11.40 0.85 -3.67
C ILE A 101 -12.32 0.88 -2.44
N LEU A 102 -13.30 -0.03 -2.37
CA LEU A 102 -14.16 -0.16 -1.18
C LEU A 102 -13.37 -0.67 0.02
N ARG A 103 -12.46 -1.61 -0.20
CA ARG A 103 -11.59 -2.17 0.84
C ARG A 103 -10.76 -1.10 1.56
N ILE A 104 -10.05 -0.26 0.82
CA ILE A 104 -9.17 0.77 1.42
C ILE A 104 -9.94 1.87 2.19
N GLN A 105 -11.24 2.03 1.92
CA GLN A 105 -12.12 2.94 2.66
C GLN A 105 -12.53 2.38 4.02
N GLN A 106 -12.63 1.05 4.15
CA GLN A 106 -13.09 0.38 5.36
C GLN A 106 -11.94 -0.07 6.26
N GLU A 107 -10.79 -0.40 5.67
CA GLU A 107 -9.61 -0.78 6.42
C GLU A 107 -8.90 0.44 7.02
N LYS A 108 -8.44 0.30 8.26
CA LYS A 108 -7.56 1.29 8.90
C LYS A 108 -6.11 0.97 8.58
N PHE A 109 -5.37 2.00 8.18
CA PHE A 109 -3.94 1.96 7.98
C PHE A 109 -3.25 2.87 9.00
N ASP A 110 -2.04 2.51 9.41
CA ASP A 110 -1.20 3.41 10.18
C ASP A 110 -0.59 4.50 9.29
N MET A 111 -0.30 4.16 8.03
CA MET A 111 0.38 5.04 7.09
C MET A 111 -0.06 4.83 5.64
N LEU A 112 -0.15 5.93 4.90
CA LEU A 112 -0.32 5.97 3.45
C LEU A 112 0.90 6.63 2.78
N PHE A 113 1.39 6.02 1.71
CA PHE A 113 2.28 6.62 0.73
C PHE A 113 1.55 6.77 -0.61
N SER A 114 1.17 8.00 -0.98
CA SER A 114 0.57 8.32 -2.28
C SER A 114 1.65 8.89 -3.21
N LEU A 115 2.17 8.07 -4.12
CA LEU A 115 3.46 8.36 -4.77
C LEU A 115 3.35 9.04 -6.15
N GLU A 116 2.14 9.37 -6.59
CA GLU A 116 1.90 9.99 -7.90
C GLU A 116 0.97 11.19 -7.82
N ILE A 117 1.12 12.09 -8.79
CA ILE A 117 0.38 13.33 -8.89
C ILE A 117 -0.83 13.25 -9.83
N ASP A 118 -1.12 12.09 -10.40
CA ASP A 118 -2.25 11.89 -11.31
C ASP A 118 -3.58 11.84 -10.56
N THR A 119 -4.66 12.21 -11.25
CA THR A 119 -6.00 12.33 -10.65
C THR A 119 -6.51 11.01 -10.03
N PRO A 120 -6.42 9.84 -10.70
CA PRO A 120 -6.80 8.57 -10.08
C PRO A 120 -6.09 8.29 -8.74
N SER A 121 -4.75 8.38 -8.70
CA SER A 121 -3.97 8.10 -7.49
C SER A 121 -4.32 9.06 -6.34
N THR A 122 -4.42 10.35 -6.66
CA THR A 122 -4.70 11.40 -5.67
C THR A 122 -6.13 11.37 -5.14
N LEU A 123 -7.12 10.98 -5.96
CA LEU A 123 -8.49 10.72 -5.50
C LEU A 123 -8.56 9.50 -4.58
N LEU A 124 -7.84 8.42 -4.90
CA LEU A 124 -7.80 7.25 -4.02
C LEU A 124 -7.17 7.60 -2.67
N ALA A 125 -6.11 8.40 -2.67
CA ALA A 125 -5.45 8.83 -1.44
C ALA A 125 -6.39 9.59 -0.48
N ASN A 126 -7.37 10.34 -1.02
CA ASN A 126 -8.40 10.99 -0.22
C ASN A 126 -9.28 9.98 0.52
N LEU A 127 -9.60 8.84 -0.12
CA LEU A 127 -10.51 7.82 0.40
C LEU A 127 -9.90 6.94 1.51
N VAL A 128 -8.57 6.87 1.60
CA VAL A 128 -7.89 5.99 2.55
C VAL A 128 -8.04 6.49 3.99
N ASN A 129 -8.42 5.59 4.90
CA ASN A 129 -8.38 5.85 6.34
C ASN A 129 -6.99 5.52 6.91
N ALA A 130 -6.13 6.54 7.04
CA ALA A 130 -4.77 6.38 7.56
C ALA A 130 -4.44 7.42 8.64
N GLY A 131 -3.70 6.99 9.67
CA GLY A 131 -3.22 7.88 10.74
C GLY A 131 -2.20 8.92 10.26
N GLU A 132 -1.28 8.51 9.39
CA GLU A 132 -0.33 9.40 8.71
C GLU A 132 -0.46 9.24 7.19
N LYS A 133 -0.43 10.35 6.45
CA LYS A 133 -0.45 10.36 4.98
C LYS A 133 0.73 11.15 4.45
N LEU A 134 1.42 10.60 3.45
CA LEU A 134 2.55 11.21 2.77
C LEU A 134 2.33 11.20 1.26
N GLY A 135 2.90 12.16 0.56
CA GLY A 135 2.79 12.30 -0.88
C GLY A 135 1.65 13.23 -1.30
N TYR A 136 0.81 12.77 -2.22
CA TYR A 136 -0.10 13.65 -2.94
C TYR A 136 -1.58 13.29 -2.76
N PHE A 137 -2.42 14.31 -2.86
CA PHE A 137 -3.87 14.20 -2.70
C PHE A 137 -4.60 15.15 -3.64
N PHE A 138 -5.88 14.88 -3.88
CA PHE A 138 -6.68 15.70 -4.79
C PHE A 138 -7.37 16.80 -4.01
N ASP A 139 -7.12 18.05 -4.39
CA ASP A 139 -7.70 19.25 -3.80
C ASP A 139 -8.34 20.11 -4.89
N ASN A 140 -9.67 20.19 -4.87
CA ASN A 140 -10.47 21.09 -5.69
C ASN A 140 -10.02 21.24 -7.17
N GLY A 141 -9.87 20.12 -7.89
CA GLY A 141 -9.52 20.13 -9.32
C GLY A 141 -8.03 19.98 -9.62
N ALA A 142 -7.17 20.01 -8.60
CA ALA A 142 -5.72 19.89 -8.76
C ALA A 142 -5.12 18.92 -7.74
N THR A 143 -3.84 18.59 -7.96
CA THR A 143 -3.05 17.83 -7.00
C THR A 143 -2.41 18.76 -5.98
N SER A 144 -2.40 18.35 -4.71
CA SER A 144 -1.72 19.00 -3.59
C SER A 144 -0.90 17.98 -2.78
N CYS A 145 -0.21 18.42 -1.73
CA CYS A 145 0.73 17.60 -0.95
C CYS A 145 0.27 17.39 0.50
N PHE A 146 0.30 16.15 1.00
CA PHE A 146 0.07 15.87 2.41
C PHE A 146 1.19 16.37 3.32
N ASN A 147 2.41 16.51 2.79
CA ASN A 147 3.59 16.88 3.56
C ASN A 147 4.56 17.76 2.75
N LYS A 148 5.32 18.60 3.47
CA LYS A 148 6.30 19.53 2.89
C LYS A 148 7.34 18.88 1.98
N GLY A 149 7.75 17.65 2.31
CA GLY A 149 8.73 16.90 1.53
C GLY A 149 8.30 16.60 0.09
N SER A 150 7.01 16.69 -0.23
CA SER A 150 6.45 16.45 -1.56
C SER A 150 6.26 17.73 -2.38
N GLU A 151 6.31 18.91 -1.75
CA GLU A 151 6.07 20.21 -2.41
C GLU A 151 7.09 20.49 -3.52
N ALA A 152 8.37 20.25 -3.26
CA ALA A 152 9.45 20.54 -4.23
C ALA A 152 9.30 19.79 -5.57
N TYR A 153 8.83 18.53 -5.52
CA TYR A 153 8.56 17.77 -6.74
C TYR A 153 7.32 18.31 -7.46
N LEU A 154 6.25 18.61 -6.72
CA LEU A 154 5.02 19.17 -7.29
C LEU A 154 5.29 20.50 -7.99
N GLU A 155 5.99 21.42 -7.35
CA GLU A 155 6.41 22.70 -7.94
C GLU A 155 7.18 22.48 -9.25
N THR A 156 8.16 21.57 -9.23
CA THR A 156 8.96 21.24 -10.41
C THR A 156 8.09 20.67 -11.53
N ALA A 157 7.17 19.76 -11.21
CA ALA A 157 6.26 19.15 -12.18
C ALA A 157 5.34 20.19 -12.85
N PHE A 158 4.77 21.11 -12.07
CA PHE A 158 3.91 22.19 -12.57
C PHE A 158 4.67 23.23 -13.40
N LEU A 159 5.91 23.56 -13.03
CA LEU A 159 6.75 24.48 -13.80
C LEU A 159 7.24 23.87 -15.12
N ASN A 160 7.37 22.54 -15.20
CA ASN A 160 7.88 21.84 -16.37
C ASN A 160 6.87 21.65 -17.51
N HIS A 161 5.65 22.19 -17.42
CA HIS A 161 4.72 22.29 -18.55
C HIS A 161 5.28 23.06 -19.76
N VAL A 162 6.44 23.72 -19.65
CA VAL A 162 7.15 24.38 -20.76
C VAL A 162 7.89 23.39 -21.70
N LYS A 163 8.00 22.09 -21.36
CA LYS A 163 8.77 21.11 -22.17
C LYS A 163 7.97 19.96 -22.78
N LEU A 164 6.65 20.07 -22.85
CA LEU A 164 5.82 19.14 -23.63
C LEU A 164 5.41 19.83 -24.94
N LYS A 165 6.32 19.85 -25.90
CA LYS A 165 6.05 20.04 -27.33
C LYS A 165 6.38 18.75 -28.05
#